data_AF-A0A445ILK6-F1
#
_entry.id   AF-A0A445ILK6-F1
#
_cell.length_a   1.000
_cell.length_b   1.000
_cell.length_c   1.000
_cell.angle_alpha   90.00
_cell.angle_beta   90.00
_cell.angle_gamma   90.00
#
_symmetry.space_group_name_H-M   'P 1'
#
loop_
_entity.id
_entity.type
_entity.pdbx_description
1 polymer ?
#
loop_
_entity_poly.entity_id
_entity_poly.type
_entity_poly.pdbx_seq_one_letter_code
_entity_poly.pdbx_strand_id
1 'polypeptide(L)'
;MVSANKEMVVHCFDTLLAHYNSTEAPPPAFDQAQHPLFVTWKKVVNGGDPRLRGCIGTLEARSLINGLKDYALTSALRDRRFPPIQVNELPLLECTVSLLTDYETANHYLDWEVALLDAVIVAN
;
A
#
# COMPACT_ATOMS: atom_id res chain seq x y z
N MET A 1 -16.67 -2.45 -9.53
CA MET A 1 -16.00 -2.18 -8.25
C MET A 1 -14.53 -2.48 -8.45
N VAL A 2 -13.64 -1.49 -8.30
CA VAL A 2 -12.20 -1.71 -8.45
C VAL A 2 -11.69 -2.41 -7.19
N SER A 3 -11.08 -3.56 -7.34
CA SER A 3 -10.44 -4.28 -6.25
C SER A 3 -8.93 -4.27 -6.43
N ALA A 4 -8.19 -4.23 -5.32
CA ALA A 4 -6.76 -4.48 -5.35
C ALA A 4 -6.49 -5.85 -5.99
N ASN A 5 -5.46 -5.92 -6.85
CA ASN A 5 -5.09 -7.14 -7.56
C ASN A 5 -3.59 -7.41 -7.45
N LYS A 6 -3.16 -8.55 -7.99
CA LYS A 6 -1.76 -9.00 -7.90
C LYS A 6 -0.83 -8.08 -8.68
N GLU A 7 -1.31 -7.53 -9.78
CA GLU A 7 -0.56 -6.67 -10.70
C GLU A 7 -0.17 -5.35 -10.02
N MET A 8 -1.06 -4.80 -9.18
CA MET A 8 -0.75 -3.64 -8.32
C MET A 8 0.37 -3.93 -7.32
N VAL A 9 0.38 -5.14 -6.74
CA VAL A 9 1.42 -5.59 -5.81
C VAL A 9 2.75 -5.78 -6.54
N VAL A 10 2.74 -6.40 -7.72
CA VAL A 10 3.92 -6.54 -8.58
C VAL A 10 4.51 -5.18 -8.90
N HIS A 11 3.69 -4.20 -9.29
CA HIS A 11 4.15 -2.83 -9.56
C HIS A 11 4.81 -2.16 -8.36
N CYS A 12 4.35 -2.43 -7.14
CA CYS A 12 5.00 -1.93 -5.92
C CYS A 12 6.40 -2.55 -5.73
N PHE A 13 6.54 -3.86 -5.95
CA PHE A 13 7.84 -4.56 -5.90
C PHE A 13 8.78 -4.09 -7.00
N ASP A 14 8.29 -4.00 -8.24
CA ASP A 14 9.05 -3.53 -9.39
C ASP A 14 9.56 -2.11 -9.17
N THR A 15 8.71 -1.23 -8.62
CA THR A 15 9.11 0.13 -8.25
C THR A 15 10.24 0.13 -7.22
N LEU A 16 10.13 -0.69 -6.17
CA LEU A 16 11.15 -0.76 -5.13
C LEU A 16 12.46 -1.37 -5.65
N LEU A 17 12.37 -2.40 -6.50
CA LEU A 17 13.53 -3.04 -7.12
C LEU A 17 14.23 -2.09 -8.09
N ALA A 18 13.47 -1.39 -8.93
CA ALA A 18 13.98 -0.38 -9.86
C ALA A 18 14.69 0.77 -9.12
N HIS A 19 14.16 1.19 -7.96
CA HIS A 19 14.83 2.16 -7.10
C HIS A 19 16.25 1.71 -6.69
N TYR A 20 16.43 0.47 -6.24
CA TYR A 20 17.75 -0.04 -5.86
C TYR A 20 18.69 -0.25 -7.05
N ASN A 21 18.15 -0.65 -8.19
CA ASN A 21 18.93 -0.86 -9.40
C ASN A 21 19.21 0.46 -10.16
N SER A 22 18.65 1.58 -9.71
CA SER A 22 18.69 2.86 -10.44
C SER A 22 18.18 2.75 -11.88
N THR A 23 17.16 1.92 -12.08
CA THR A 23 16.49 1.71 -13.38
C THR A 23 15.08 2.28 -13.35
N GLU A 24 14.41 2.30 -14.51
CA GLU A 24 12.98 2.54 -14.57
C GLU A 24 12.20 1.25 -14.28
N ALA A 25 11.06 1.37 -13.60
CA ALA A 25 10.17 0.24 -13.38
C ALA A 25 9.43 -0.10 -14.69
N PRO A 26 9.11 -1.38 -14.95
CA PRO A 26 8.25 -1.77 -16.07
C PRO A 26 6.91 -1.02 -16.03
N PRO A 27 6.24 -0.87 -17.19
CA PRO A 27 4.90 -0.30 -17.23
C PRO A 27 3.92 -1.18 -16.42
N PRO A 28 2.97 -0.56 -15.70
CA PRO A 28 1.99 -1.29 -14.89
C PRO A 28 1.06 -2.13 -15.78
N ALA A 29 0.76 -3.35 -15.34
CA ALA A 29 -0.14 -4.28 -16.01
C ALA A 29 -1.60 -4.19 -15.51
N PHE A 30 -2.06 -2.98 -15.17
CA PHE A 30 -3.43 -2.72 -14.70
C PHE A 30 -3.91 -1.34 -15.18
N ASP A 31 -5.23 -1.17 -15.24
CA ASP A 31 -5.85 0.05 -15.73
C ASP A 31 -5.68 1.22 -14.76
N GLN A 32 -5.60 2.42 -15.33
CA GLN A 32 -5.59 3.65 -14.54
C GLN A 32 -6.96 3.84 -13.86
N ALA A 33 -6.93 4.11 -12.56
CA ALA A 33 -8.08 4.56 -11.79
C ALA A 33 -7.64 5.58 -10.73
N GLN A 34 -8.58 6.17 -10.00
CA GLN A 34 -8.27 7.04 -8.87
C GLN A 34 -8.94 6.55 -7.59
N HIS A 35 -8.12 6.24 -6.58
CA HIS A 35 -8.60 5.81 -5.27
C HIS A 35 -7.66 6.31 -4.18
N PRO A 36 -8.17 6.58 -2.97
CA PRO A 36 -7.34 6.59 -1.78
C PRO A 36 -6.72 5.21 -1.59
N LEU A 37 -5.46 5.17 -1.17
CA LEU A 37 -4.69 3.93 -1.16
C LEU A 37 -3.63 3.91 -0.09
N PHE A 38 -3.29 2.71 0.36
CA PHE A 38 -2.17 2.44 1.27
C PHE A 38 -1.33 1.31 0.68
N VAL A 39 0.00 1.46 0.79
CA VAL A 39 0.95 0.38 0.52
C VAL A 39 1.57 -0.05 1.83
N THR A 40 1.46 -1.35 2.13
CA THR A 40 1.97 -1.94 3.36
C THR A 40 3.01 -3.00 3.02
N TRP A 41 4.19 -2.86 3.59
CA TRP A 41 5.24 -3.86 3.59
C TRP A 41 5.21 -4.64 4.91
N LYS A 42 5.26 -5.96 4.83
CA LYS A 42 5.54 -6.85 5.95
C LYS A 42 6.79 -7.66 5.65
N LYS A 43 7.43 -8.20 6.69
CA LYS A 43 8.62 -9.03 6.58
C LYS A 43 8.45 -10.31 7.39
N VAL A 44 8.72 -11.44 6.77
CA VAL A 44 8.80 -12.73 7.47
C VAL A 44 10.04 -12.75 8.36
N VAL A 45 9.85 -13.06 9.65
CA VAL A 45 10.94 -13.16 10.62
C VAL A 45 11.02 -14.58 11.15
N ASN A 46 12.14 -15.26 10.92
CA ASN A 46 12.45 -16.60 11.43
C ASN A 46 11.36 -17.66 11.16
N GLY A 47 10.69 -17.59 10.01
CA GLY A 47 9.63 -18.53 9.64
C GLY A 47 8.31 -18.37 10.41
N GLY A 48 8.18 -17.32 11.22
CA GLY A 48 6.92 -16.93 11.86
C GLY A 48 6.10 -15.95 11.01
N ASP A 49 5.03 -15.44 11.59
CA ASP A 49 4.10 -14.55 10.89
C ASP A 49 4.77 -13.25 10.40
N PRO A 50 4.40 -12.75 9.21
CA PRO A 50 4.91 -11.50 8.66
C PRO A 50 4.64 -10.31 9.58
N ARG A 51 5.70 -9.57 9.92
CA ARG A 51 5.61 -8.38 10.78
C ARG A 51 5.62 -7.10 9.96
N LEU A 52 4.87 -6.09 10.38
CA LEU A 52 4.86 -4.78 9.73
C LEU A 52 6.28 -4.21 9.57
N ARG A 53 6.60 -3.78 8.35
CA ARG A 53 7.91 -3.26 7.94
C ARG A 53 7.84 -1.85 7.32
N GLY A 54 6.63 -1.39 7.01
CA GLY A 54 6.31 -0.03 6.59
C GLY A 54 4.85 0.05 6.12
N CYS A 55 4.16 1.15 6.38
CA CYS A 55 2.80 1.37 5.87
C CYS A 55 2.51 2.86 5.78
N ILE A 56 2.33 3.36 4.54
CA ILE A 56 2.00 4.75 4.26
C ILE A 56 1.01 4.78 3.11
N GLY A 57 0.09 5.74 3.16
CA GLY A 57 -0.96 5.93 2.16
C GLY A 57 -1.63 7.29 2.32
N THR A 58 -2.79 7.41 1.72
CA THR A 58 -3.60 8.63 1.70
C THR A 58 -5.08 8.32 1.69
N LEU A 59 -5.86 9.20 2.32
CA LEU A 59 -7.32 9.22 2.26
C LEU A 59 -7.85 10.05 1.08
N GLU A 60 -7.00 10.83 0.42
CA GLU A 60 -7.33 11.52 -0.83
C GLU A 60 -7.13 10.58 -2.03
N ALA A 61 -8.04 10.67 -3.00
CA ALA A 61 -7.92 9.91 -4.24
C ALA A 61 -6.65 10.30 -5.02
N ARG A 62 -5.88 9.30 -5.43
CA ARG A 62 -4.71 9.47 -6.31
C ARG A 62 -4.82 8.51 -7.48
N SER A 63 -4.19 8.89 -8.60
CA SER A 63 -3.93 7.95 -9.70
C SER A 63 -3.28 6.67 -9.15
N LEU A 64 -3.82 5.50 -9.45
CA LEU A 64 -3.28 4.24 -8.97
C LEU A 64 -1.83 4.03 -9.44
N ILE A 65 -1.53 4.28 -10.71
CA ILE A 65 -0.19 4.06 -11.26
C ILE A 65 0.87 4.90 -10.51
N ASN A 66 0.63 6.21 -10.37
CA ASN A 66 1.58 7.11 -9.71
C ASN A 66 1.53 6.97 -8.19
N GLY A 67 0.33 6.86 -7.62
CA GLY A 67 0.12 6.72 -6.19
C GLY A 67 0.75 5.44 -5.65
N LEU A 68 0.55 4.29 -6.29
CA LEU A 68 1.20 3.04 -5.87
C LEU A 68 2.72 3.14 -5.96
N LYS A 69 3.25 3.76 -7.03
CA LYS A 69 4.70 4.01 -7.15
C LYS A 69 5.23 4.85 -5.98
N ASP A 70 4.59 5.99 -5.73
CA ASP A 70 5.03 6.94 -4.70
C ASP A 70 4.90 6.35 -3.28
N TYR A 71 3.77 5.70 -2.99
CA TYR A 71 3.50 5.11 -1.68
C TYR A 71 4.24 3.80 -1.45
N ALA A 72 4.59 3.04 -2.48
CA ALA A 72 5.50 1.90 -2.37
C ALA A 72 6.88 2.35 -1.86
N LEU A 73 7.48 3.37 -2.48
CA LEU A 73 8.77 3.91 -2.05
C LEU A 73 8.68 4.62 -0.69
N THR A 74 7.61 5.39 -0.47
CA THR A 74 7.45 6.13 0.78
C THR A 74 7.28 5.19 1.97
N SER A 75 6.44 4.16 1.85
CA SER A 75 6.26 3.15 2.90
C SER A 75 7.51 2.28 3.10
N ALA A 76 8.28 1.99 2.05
CA ALA A 76 9.50 1.19 2.16
C ALA A 76 10.69 1.96 2.73
N LEU A 77 10.84 3.24 2.38
CA LEU A 77 12.09 3.98 2.56
C LEU A 77 11.96 5.19 3.49
N ARG A 78 10.74 5.68 3.74
CA ARG A 78 10.50 6.97 4.43
C ARG A 78 9.50 6.86 5.59
N ASP A 79 9.03 5.66 5.91
CA ASP A 79 8.25 5.42 7.12
C ASP A 79 9.16 5.52 8.35
N ARG A 80 9.10 6.66 9.06
CA ARG A 80 10.01 6.99 10.16
C ARG A 80 9.94 6.03 11.37
N ARG A 81 8.92 5.17 11.43
CA ARG A 81 8.81 4.13 12.46
C ARG A 81 9.82 3.01 12.26
N PHE A 82 10.38 2.90 11.05
CA PHE A 82 11.29 1.84 10.65
C PHE A 82 12.52 2.41 9.93
N PRO A 83 13.69 1.74 9.99
CA PRO A 83 14.78 2.07 9.08
C PRO A 83 14.36 1.76 7.63
N PRO A 84 14.92 2.43 6.61
CA PRO A 84 14.67 2.09 5.22
C PRO A 84 14.86 0.59 4.98
N ILE A 85 13.95 -0.04 4.25
CA ILE A 85 14.10 -1.43 3.80
C ILE A 85 15.47 -1.56 3.11
N GLN A 86 16.13 -2.71 3.26
CA GLN A 86 17.39 -3.00 2.57
C GLN A 86 17.16 -4.00 1.43
N VAL A 87 18.04 -3.99 0.42
CA VAL A 87 17.95 -4.88 -0.77
C VAL A 87 17.86 -6.35 -0.38
N ASN A 88 18.63 -6.77 0.63
CA ASN A 88 18.65 -8.16 1.10
C ASN A 88 17.35 -8.59 1.80
N GLU A 89 16.46 -7.66 2.15
CA GLU A 89 15.17 -7.96 2.74
C GLU A 89 14.13 -8.32 1.68
N LEU A 90 14.31 -7.91 0.41
CA LEU A 90 13.31 -8.06 -0.65
C LEU A 90 12.71 -9.47 -0.77
N PRO A 91 13.50 -10.57 -0.73
CA PRO A 91 12.95 -11.93 -0.83
C PRO A 91 12.10 -12.37 0.37
N LEU A 92 12.14 -11.62 1.47
CA LEU A 92 11.45 -11.90 2.73
C LEU A 92 10.23 -10.99 2.95
N LEU A 93 9.95 -10.10 1.99
CA LEU A 93 8.87 -9.13 2.09
C LEU A 93 7.55 -9.70 1.57
N GLU A 94 6.48 -9.23 2.20
CA GLU A 94 5.14 -9.27 1.64
C GLU A 94 4.67 -7.83 1.41
N CYS A 95 3.93 -7.62 0.32
CA CYS A 95 3.33 -6.33 0.01
C CYS A 95 1.82 -6.48 -0.05
N THR A 96 1.12 -5.55 0.59
CA THR A 96 -0.33 -5.43 0.56
C THR A 96 -0.69 -4.05 0.01
N VAL A 97 -1.57 -4.04 -0.99
CA VAL A 97 -2.20 -2.83 -1.52
C VAL A 97 -3.62 -2.78 -0.99
N SER A 98 -3.95 -1.71 -0.27
CA SER A 98 -5.31 -1.43 0.19
C SER A 98 -5.86 -0.26 -0.60
N LEU A 99 -6.97 -0.47 -1.30
CA LEU A 99 -7.73 0.58 -1.96
C LEU A 99 -8.96 0.87 -1.12
N LEU A 100 -9.18 2.13 -0.78
CA LEU A 100 -10.34 2.53 -0.01
C LEU A 100 -11.44 2.98 -0.97
N THR A 101 -12.64 2.46 -0.75
CA THR A 101 -13.83 2.78 -1.54
C THR A 101 -14.97 3.17 -0.60
N ASP A 102 -16.04 3.71 -1.18
CA ASP A 102 -17.34 3.83 -0.49
C ASP A 102 -17.28 4.60 0.84
N TYR A 103 -16.63 5.76 0.82
CA TYR A 103 -16.55 6.65 1.98
C TYR A 103 -17.95 7.12 2.37
N GLU A 104 -18.26 7.03 3.65
CA GLU A 104 -19.50 7.54 4.22
C GLU A 104 -19.23 8.50 5.38
N THR A 105 -20.18 9.41 5.59
CA THR A 105 -20.17 10.30 6.74
C THR A 105 -20.86 9.61 7.90
N ALA A 106 -20.18 9.52 9.05
CA ALA A 106 -20.81 9.03 10.26
C ALA A 106 -21.82 10.03 10.80
N ASN A 107 -22.97 9.54 11.26
CA ASN A 107 -23.99 10.35 11.93
C ASN A 107 -23.59 10.71 13.37
N HIS A 108 -22.84 9.83 14.07
CA HIS A 108 -22.31 10.06 15.41
C HIS A 108 -21.10 9.15 15.72
N TYR A 109 -20.39 9.39 16.82
CA TYR A 109 -19.16 8.63 17.16
C TYR A 109 -19.34 7.11 17.40
N LEU A 110 -20.57 6.64 17.60
CA LEU A 110 -20.91 5.21 17.70
C LEU A 110 -21.46 4.62 16.39
N ASP A 111 -21.44 5.39 15.30
CA ASP A 111 -21.99 5.00 14.00
C ASP A 111 -20.92 4.22 13.22
N TRP A 112 -20.55 3.07 13.77
CA TRP A 112 -19.58 2.16 13.16
C TRP A 112 -20.05 0.73 13.33
N GLU A 113 -19.84 -0.07 12.30
CA GLU A 113 -20.07 -1.51 12.32
C GLU A 113 -18.76 -2.24 12.06
N VAL A 114 -18.53 -3.36 12.76
CA VAL A 114 -17.40 -4.25 12.43
C VAL A 114 -17.77 -5.05 11.20
N ALA A 115 -17.53 -4.49 10.02
CA ALA A 115 -17.63 -5.20 8.76
C ALA A 115 -16.25 -5.78 8.36
N LEU A 116 -16.26 -6.88 7.60
CA LEU A 116 -15.04 -7.45 7.00
C LEU A 116 -14.51 -6.62 5.82
N LEU A 117 -15.26 -5.61 5.36
CA LEU A 117 -14.76 -4.61 4.43
C LEU A 117 -14.07 -3.48 5.22
N ASP A 118 -12.87 -3.12 4.80
CA ASP A 118 -12.09 -1.98 5.30
C ASP A 118 -12.80 -0.64 5.01
N ALA A 119 -13.96 -0.38 5.62
CA ALA A 119 -14.68 0.87 5.51
C ALA A 119 -13.94 1.96 6.31
N VAL A 120 -13.59 3.05 5.65
CA VAL A 120 -13.03 4.23 6.31
C VAL A 120 -14.14 5.25 6.51
N ILE A 121 -14.51 5.45 7.77
CA ILE A 121 -15.47 6.46 8.21
C ILE A 121 -14.75 7.81 8.28
N VAL A 122 -15.28 8.82 7.58
CA VAL A 122 -14.81 10.20 7.71
C VAL A 122 -15.72 10.94 8.70
N ALA A 123 -15.16 11.28 9.86
CA ALA A 123 -15.78 12.22 10.78
C ALA A 123 -15.40 13.65 10.35
N ASN A 124 -16.40 14.47 10.00
CA ASN A 124 -16.23 15.92 9.84
C ASN A 124 -16.40 16.62 11.19
#